data_AF-A0A1R2B669-F1
#
_entry.id   AF-A0A1R2B669-F1
#
_cell.length_a   1.000
_cell.length_b   1.000
_cell.length_c   1.000
_cell.angle_alpha   90.00
_cell.angle_beta   90.00
_cell.angle_gamma   90.00
#
_symmetry.space_group_name_H-M   'P 1'
#
loop_
_entity.id
_entity.type
_entity.pdbx_description
1 polymer ?
#
loop_
_entity_poly.entity_id
_entity_poly.type
_entity_poly.pdbx_seq_one_letter_code
_entity_poly.pdbx_strand_id
1 'polypeptide(L)'
;MVYIIRHKGFWEYAAGRGYFDQTFHSFIKFIDPPKSQTMFITKKNCFYFPFRYLHLYRTLKRAGNQFFQGNEFFQNTFTLVLRSMYERIPEQAIQRPGGWEMIVHKGERHWEVMTYNQHPLQHDFYELANMFCHEANGEKTQEEEQRLNEFMEKVKIHCEEKRKKLGLDKHETLHINDIQDAFDQEMKNVRAEKGSAFYVRPQDEIEAEFNKEHPRRVSYFY
;
A
#
# COMPACT_ATOMS: atom_id res chain seq x y z
N MET A 1 -19.69 -16.07 -1.04
CA MET A 1 -19.94 -16.12 0.42
C MET A 1 -18.91 -15.21 1.08
N VAL A 2 -19.31 -14.05 1.58
CA VAL A 2 -18.38 -13.10 2.23
C VAL A 2 -18.14 -13.58 3.66
N TYR A 3 -16.90 -13.89 4.01
CA TYR A 3 -16.54 -14.26 5.38
C TYR A 3 -16.39 -13.00 6.23
N ILE A 4 -17.04 -13.00 7.39
CA ILE A 4 -16.92 -11.93 8.38
C ILE A 4 -16.48 -12.58 9.70
N ILE A 5 -15.61 -11.91 10.46
CA ILE A 5 -15.22 -12.35 11.79
C ILE A 5 -16.47 -12.39 12.67
N ARG A 6 -16.85 -13.59 13.12
CA ARG A 6 -18.07 -13.82 13.92
C ARG A 6 -17.85 -13.68 15.42
N HIS A 7 -16.59 -13.73 15.87
CA HIS A 7 -16.24 -13.68 17.28
C HIS A 7 -16.29 -12.24 17.81
N LYS A 8 -17.31 -11.93 18.61
CA LYS A 8 -17.52 -10.58 19.16
C LYS A 8 -16.41 -10.12 20.12
N GLY A 9 -15.73 -11.07 20.78
CA GLY A 9 -14.60 -10.79 21.65
C GLY A 9 -13.24 -10.76 20.94
N PHE A 10 -13.19 -10.76 19.60
CA PHE A 10 -11.91 -10.83 18.86
C PHE A 10 -11.00 -9.62 19.16
N TRP A 11 -11.62 -8.49 19.46
CA TRP A 11 -10.94 -7.24 19.84
C TRP A 11 -10.98 -6.95 21.35
N GLU A 12 -11.48 -7.89 22.16
CA GLU A 12 -11.54 -7.72 23.63
C GLU A 12 -10.20 -8.13 24.25
N TYR A 13 -9.47 -7.14 24.78
CA TYR A 13 -8.28 -7.37 25.59
C TYR A 13 -8.63 -7.42 27.08
N ALA A 14 -7.84 -8.16 27.88
CA ALA A 14 -8.00 -8.26 29.33
C ALA A 14 -7.91 -6.89 30.07
N ALA A 15 -7.49 -5.83 29.39
CA ALA A 15 -7.48 -4.45 29.85
C ALA A 15 -8.88 -3.80 29.95
N GLY A 16 -9.95 -4.48 29.51
CA GLY A 16 -11.35 -4.09 29.76
C GLY A 16 -12.11 -3.53 28.55
N ARG A 17 -13.44 -3.47 28.68
CA ARG A 17 -14.38 -2.93 27.68
C ARG A 17 -14.18 -1.42 27.54
N GLY A 18 -13.81 -0.99 26.34
CA GLY A 18 -13.51 0.41 26.01
C GLY A 18 -12.19 0.59 25.25
N TYR A 19 -11.34 -0.44 25.24
CA TYR A 19 -10.02 -0.43 24.61
C TYR A 19 -9.95 -1.33 23.38
N PHE A 20 -10.97 -1.25 22.53
CA PHE A 20 -10.98 -1.96 21.25
C PHE A 20 -9.82 -1.43 20.38
N ASP A 21 -8.97 -2.34 19.90
CA ASP A 21 -7.84 -2.10 18.98
C ASP A 21 -6.50 -1.59 19.57
N GLN A 22 -6.28 -1.69 20.90
CA GLN A 22 -4.99 -1.31 21.48
C GLN A 22 -3.99 -2.48 21.52
N THR A 23 -3.40 -2.81 20.36
CA THR A 23 -2.21 -3.70 20.22
C THR A 23 -1.00 -3.28 21.08
N PHE A 24 -1.08 -2.12 21.73
CA PHE A 24 -0.04 -1.59 22.59
C PHE A 24 -0.24 -1.90 24.08
N HIS A 25 -1.43 -2.30 24.59
CA HIS A 25 -1.57 -2.60 26.03
C HIS A 25 -0.93 -3.95 26.38
N SER A 26 0.32 -3.91 26.84
CA SER A 26 0.95 -5.04 27.53
C SER A 26 0.25 -5.24 28.87
N PHE A 27 0.06 -6.51 29.25
CA PHE A 27 -0.47 -6.96 30.55
C PHE A 27 0.31 -6.42 31.77
N ILE A 28 1.45 -5.76 31.54
CA ILE A 28 2.23 -5.08 32.54
C ILE A 28 1.55 -3.75 32.82
N LYS A 29 0.80 -3.67 33.92
CA LYS A 29 0.30 -2.40 34.45
C LYS A 29 1.51 -1.47 34.61
N PHE A 30 1.58 -0.42 33.80
CA PHE A 30 2.54 0.65 34.06
C PHE A 30 2.23 1.17 35.47
N ILE A 31 3.25 1.23 36.32
CA ILE A 31 3.15 1.96 37.57
C ILE A 31 2.82 3.40 37.14
N ASP A 32 1.65 3.89 37.54
CA ASP A 32 1.28 5.27 37.24
C ASP A 32 2.43 6.17 37.69
N PRO A 33 2.95 7.04 36.80
CA PRO A 33 4.06 7.90 37.18
C PRO A 33 3.61 8.66 38.42
N PRO A 34 4.40 8.64 39.52
CA PRO A 34 4.00 9.31 40.74
C PRO A 34 3.69 10.76 40.38
N LYS A 35 2.47 11.21 40.71
CA LYS A 35 2.06 12.61 40.51
C LYS A 35 3.18 13.46 41.08
N SER A 36 3.83 14.23 40.22
CA SER A 36 5.08 14.91 40.59
C SER A 36 4.81 15.85 41.75
N GLN A 37 5.13 15.41 42.97
CA GLN A 37 5.26 16.30 44.11
C GLN A 37 6.57 17.05 43.90
N THR A 38 6.48 18.18 43.21
CA THR A 38 7.61 19.03 42.82
C THR A 38 8.45 19.51 44.00
N MET A 39 7.93 19.44 45.23
CA MET A 39 8.61 19.89 46.44
C MET A 39 9.71 18.96 46.97
N PHE A 40 9.74 17.68 46.56
CA PHE A 40 10.73 16.70 47.06
C PHE A 40 11.70 16.17 46.00
N ILE A 41 11.59 16.64 44.76
CA ILE A 41 12.41 16.15 43.64
C ILE A 41 13.65 17.05 43.50
N THR A 42 14.81 16.55 43.95
CA THR A 42 16.11 17.26 43.84
C THR A 42 16.68 17.26 42.42
N LYS A 43 16.37 16.25 41.60
CA LYS A 43 16.73 16.21 40.17
C LYS A 43 15.74 15.35 39.39
N LYS A 44 15.24 15.87 38.27
CA LYS A 44 14.41 15.11 37.33
C LYS A 44 15.16 14.96 36.01
N ASN A 45 15.54 13.74 35.65
CA ASN A 45 16.05 13.44 34.31
C ASN A 45 14.85 13.24 33.37
N CYS A 46 14.36 14.33 32.78
CA CYS A 46 13.41 14.25 31.67
C CYS A 46 14.19 14.20 30.35
N PHE A 47 14.11 13.09 29.63
CA PHE A 47 14.76 12.92 28.33
C PHE A 47 13.89 13.41 27.14
N TYR A 48 12.68 13.92 27.42
CA TYR A 48 11.74 14.32 26.39
C TYR A 48 12.06 15.71 25.83
N PHE A 49 12.36 15.78 24.53
CA PHE A 49 12.58 17.04 23.81
C PHE A 49 11.74 17.10 22.52
N PRO A 50 10.68 17.93 22.47
CA PRO A 50 9.70 17.89 21.38
C PRO A 50 10.28 18.25 20.00
N PHE A 51 11.38 19.00 19.97
CA PHE A 51 12.02 19.42 18.71
C PHE A 51 12.76 18.29 17.97
N ARG A 52 13.12 17.19 18.65
CA ARG A 52 13.81 16.05 18.01
C ARG A 52 12.94 15.42 16.94
N TYR A 53 11.63 15.32 17.17
CA TYR A 53 10.68 14.78 16.20
C TYR A 53 10.61 15.61 14.91
N LEU A 54 10.53 16.94 15.02
CA LEU A 54 10.53 17.85 13.87
C LEU A 54 11.88 17.83 13.13
N HIS A 55 12.98 17.76 13.88
CA HIS A 55 14.32 17.65 13.31
C HIS A 55 14.48 16.35 12.50
N LEU A 56 13.92 15.26 13.00
CA LEU A 56 13.97 13.95 12.37
C LEU A 56 13.27 13.93 11.00
N TYR A 57 12.09 14.54 10.91
CA TYR A 57 11.39 14.70 9.63
C TYR A 57 12.25 15.46 8.61
N ARG A 58 12.84 16.58 9.05
CA ARG A 58 13.69 17.41 8.19
C ARG A 58 14.92 16.65 7.69
N THR A 59 15.56 15.89 8.57
CA THR A 59 16.79 15.15 8.25
C THR A 59 16.53 13.95 7.35
N LEU A 60 15.46 13.17 7.62
CA LEU A 60 15.00 12.10 6.73
C LEU A 60 14.67 12.61 5.33
N LYS A 61 13.88 13.70 5.24
CA LYS A 61 13.54 14.32 3.95
C LYS A 61 14.80 14.73 3.18
N ARG A 62 15.75 15.39 3.84
CA ARG A 62 17.00 15.83 3.20
C ARG A 62 17.86 14.65 2.75
N ALA A 63 18.01 13.63 3.59
CA ALA A 63 18.79 12.44 3.27
C ALA A 63 18.20 11.68 2.07
N GLY A 64 16.88 11.48 2.02
CA GLY A 64 16.22 10.86 0.87
C GLY A 64 16.37 11.70 -0.40
N ASN A 65 16.15 13.02 -0.30
CA ASN A 65 16.21 13.92 -1.46
C ASN A 65 17.60 14.03 -2.12
N GLN A 66 18.68 13.75 -1.37
CA GLN A 66 20.04 13.78 -1.91
C GLN A 66 20.20 12.90 -3.14
N PHE A 67 19.49 11.78 -3.20
CA PHE A 67 19.64 10.77 -4.25
C PHE A 67 18.63 10.93 -5.40
N PHE A 68 17.68 11.86 -5.30
CA PHE A 68 16.70 12.11 -6.36
C PHE A 68 17.20 13.06 -7.46
N GLN A 69 18.48 13.44 -7.44
CA GLN A 69 19.14 14.21 -8.51
C GLN A 69 18.43 15.51 -8.91
N GLY A 70 17.71 16.14 -7.97
CA GLY A 70 16.96 17.37 -8.25
C GLY A 70 15.60 17.18 -8.92
N ASN A 71 15.14 15.94 -9.17
CA ASN A 71 13.82 15.69 -9.73
C ASN A 71 12.71 16.10 -8.74
N GLU A 72 11.97 17.16 -9.08
CA GLU A 72 10.93 17.74 -8.21
C GLU A 72 9.75 16.78 -7.98
N PHE A 73 9.35 16.04 -9.01
CA PHE A 73 8.26 15.06 -8.91
C PHE A 73 8.58 13.96 -7.90
N PHE A 74 9.81 13.44 -7.93
CA PHE A 74 10.26 12.42 -6.98
C PHE A 74 10.39 12.96 -5.56
N GLN A 75 10.91 14.18 -5.38
CA GLN A 75 11.00 14.82 -4.06
C GLN A 75 9.62 15.08 -3.45
N ASN A 76 8.64 15.48 -4.26
CA ASN A 76 7.27 15.72 -3.81
C ASN A 76 6.58 14.40 -3.45
N THR A 77 6.73 13.36 -4.28
CA THR A 77 6.20 12.01 -3.99
C THR A 77 6.79 11.45 -2.69
N PHE A 78 8.10 11.55 -2.51
CA PHE A 78 8.76 11.12 -1.27
C PHE A 78 8.30 11.92 -0.04
N THR A 79 8.05 13.22 -0.21
CA THR A 79 7.50 14.05 0.87
C THR A 79 6.13 13.56 1.32
N LEU A 80 5.25 13.16 0.38
CA LEU A 80 3.93 12.59 0.70
C LEU A 80 4.07 11.26 1.43
N VAL A 81 4.99 10.39 1.00
CA VAL A 81 5.27 9.11 1.66
C VAL A 81 5.74 9.33 3.10
N LEU A 82 6.74 10.20 3.31
CA LEU A 82 7.22 10.54 4.65
C LEU A 82 6.11 11.12 5.53
N ARG A 83 5.27 11.99 4.97
CA ARG A 83 4.13 12.56 5.70
C ARG A 83 3.13 11.48 6.12
N SER A 84 2.82 10.52 5.24
CA SER A 84 1.93 9.40 5.56
C SER A 84 2.47 8.54 6.71
N MET A 85 3.79 8.36 6.81
CA MET A 85 4.41 7.62 7.92
C MET A 85 4.25 8.35 9.25
N TYR A 86 4.32 9.68 9.24
CA TYR A 86 4.17 10.52 10.43
C TYR A 86 2.69 10.68 10.84
N GLU A 87 1.75 10.65 9.89
CA GLU A 87 0.30 10.74 10.16
C GLU A 87 -0.31 9.41 10.65
N ARG A 88 0.30 8.26 10.32
CA ARG A 88 -0.17 6.94 10.75
C ARG A 88 0.08 6.62 12.23
N ILE A 89 0.63 7.57 13.00
CA ILE A 89 0.91 7.36 14.41
C ILE A 89 -0.40 7.46 15.19
N PRO A 90 -0.88 6.39 15.82
CA PRO A 90 -2.11 6.44 16.59
C PRO A 90 -1.94 7.39 17.79
N GLU A 91 -2.92 8.25 18.02
CA GLU A 91 -2.91 9.20 19.15
C GLU A 91 -2.68 8.51 20.49
N GLN A 92 -3.17 7.27 20.62
CA GLN A 92 -3.02 6.46 21.83
C GLN A 92 -1.56 6.05 22.09
N ALA A 93 -0.72 5.94 21.05
CA ALA A 93 0.71 5.70 21.23
C ALA A 93 1.43 6.92 21.80
N ILE A 94 0.98 8.12 21.44
CA ILE A 94 1.51 9.40 21.91
C ILE A 94 1.14 9.66 23.37
N GLN A 95 -0.08 9.30 23.78
CA GLN A 95 -0.61 9.53 25.13
C GLN A 95 0.09 8.71 26.23
N ARG A 96 1.00 7.79 25.86
CA ARG A 96 1.75 6.96 26.81
C ARG A 96 2.96 7.66 27.37
N PRO A 97 3.36 7.35 28.63
CA PRO A 97 4.66 7.72 29.15
C PRO A 97 5.77 7.25 28.20
N GLY A 98 6.53 8.19 27.63
CA GLY A 98 7.60 7.90 26.68
C GLY A 98 7.16 7.52 25.26
N GLY A 99 5.87 7.64 24.92
CA GLY A 99 5.34 7.33 23.59
C GLY A 99 6.02 8.11 22.47
N TRP A 100 6.17 9.43 22.66
CA TRP A 100 6.94 10.28 21.76
C TRP A 100 8.40 9.86 21.63
N GLU A 101 9.04 9.48 22.74
CA GLU A 101 10.47 9.10 22.75
C GLU A 101 10.69 7.81 21.95
N MET A 102 9.77 6.85 22.09
CA MET A 102 9.78 5.62 21.29
C MET A 102 9.67 5.93 19.79
N ILE A 103 8.80 6.85 19.39
CA ILE A 103 8.63 7.26 17.99
C ILE A 103 9.91 7.93 17.47
N VAL A 104 10.47 8.86 18.24
CA VAL A 104 11.72 9.55 17.88
C VAL A 104 12.86 8.54 17.72
N HIS A 105 13.06 7.63 18.68
CA HIS A 105 14.10 6.61 18.57
C HIS A 105 13.90 5.66 17.39
N LYS A 106 12.66 5.29 17.07
CA LYS A 106 12.39 4.50 15.86
C LYS A 106 12.78 5.26 14.61
N GLY A 107 12.38 6.52 14.51
CA GLY A 107 12.74 7.34 13.36
C GLY A 107 14.24 7.62 13.26
N GLU A 108 14.97 7.74 14.37
CA GLU A 108 16.43 7.90 14.38
C GLU A 108 17.13 6.68 13.75
N ARG A 109 16.61 5.46 13.97
CA ARG A 109 17.11 4.25 13.28
C ARG A 109 16.81 4.28 11.78
N HIS A 110 15.62 4.75 11.38
CA HIS A 110 15.31 4.95 9.97
C HIS A 110 16.24 5.98 9.33
N TRP A 111 16.54 7.05 10.06
CA TRP A 111 17.45 8.11 9.60
C TRP A 111 18.87 7.58 9.43
N GLU A 112 19.40 6.85 10.40
CA GLU A 112 20.72 6.20 10.33
C GLU A 112 20.86 5.40 9.02
N VAL A 113 19.93 4.48 8.77
CA VAL A 113 19.96 3.65 7.55
C VAL A 113 19.75 4.47 6.27
N MET A 114 18.91 5.51 6.31
CA MET A 114 18.70 6.39 5.15
C MET A 114 19.93 7.21 4.78
N THR A 115 20.71 7.66 5.77
CA THR A 115 21.95 8.41 5.51
C THR A 115 23.01 7.56 4.81
N TYR A 116 23.01 6.25 5.06
CA TYR A 116 23.88 5.30 4.37
C TYR A 116 23.33 4.82 3.02
N ASN A 117 22.17 5.32 2.58
CA ASN A 117 21.50 4.90 1.35
C ASN A 117 21.21 3.39 1.30
N GLN A 118 20.83 2.82 2.45
CA GLN A 118 20.56 1.39 2.61
C GLN A 118 19.12 1.12 3.01
N HIS A 119 18.29 2.16 3.08
CA HIS A 119 16.93 2.01 3.59
C HIS A 119 16.08 1.31 2.52
N PRO A 120 15.30 0.26 2.86
CA PRO A 120 14.47 -0.45 1.88
C PRO A 120 13.58 0.49 1.06
N LEU A 121 12.94 1.46 1.73
CA LEU A 121 12.14 2.51 1.06
C LEU A 121 12.92 3.30 -0.02
N GLN A 122 14.21 3.55 0.17
CA GLN A 122 15.02 4.24 -0.85
C GLN A 122 15.19 3.35 -2.07
N HIS A 123 15.56 2.08 -1.86
CA HIS A 123 15.74 1.11 -2.94
C HIS A 123 14.44 0.85 -3.70
N ASP A 124 13.34 0.60 -2.99
CA ASP A 124 12.00 0.44 -3.59
C ASP A 124 11.64 1.67 -4.43
N PHE A 125 11.94 2.87 -3.93
CA PHE A 125 11.69 4.10 -4.67
C PHE A 125 12.54 4.19 -5.94
N TYR A 126 13.83 3.83 -5.88
CA TYR A 126 14.71 3.88 -7.05
C TYR A 126 14.27 2.89 -8.12
N GLU A 127 13.87 1.69 -7.74
CA GLU A 127 13.35 0.69 -8.67
C GLU A 127 12.10 1.20 -9.37
N LEU A 128 11.11 1.69 -8.62
CA LEU A 128 9.87 2.25 -9.19
C LEU A 128 10.15 3.49 -10.05
N ALA A 129 11.04 4.38 -9.61
CA ALA A 129 11.42 5.56 -10.37
C ALA A 129 12.11 5.19 -11.69
N ASN A 130 12.99 4.19 -11.67
CA ASN A 130 13.66 3.70 -12.87
C ASN A 130 12.67 3.04 -13.83
N MET A 131 11.74 2.22 -13.32
CA MET A 131 10.66 1.64 -14.12
C MET A 131 9.81 2.73 -14.78
N PHE A 132 9.40 3.74 -14.01
CA PHE A 132 8.62 4.87 -14.52
C PHE A 132 9.39 5.65 -15.60
N CYS A 133 10.66 5.97 -15.36
CA CYS A 133 11.49 6.67 -16.34
C CYS A 133 11.69 5.83 -17.61
N HIS A 134 11.84 4.52 -17.47
CA HIS A 134 11.93 3.61 -18.61
C HIS A 134 10.61 3.53 -19.39
N GLU A 135 9.46 3.50 -18.72
CA GLU A 135 8.15 3.51 -19.40
C GLU A 135 7.83 4.86 -20.05
N ALA A 136 8.23 5.97 -19.43
CA ALA A 136 7.94 7.32 -19.91
C ALA A 136 8.86 7.78 -21.04
N ASN A 137 10.16 7.46 -20.93
CA ASN A 137 11.20 7.93 -21.86
C ASN A 137 11.81 6.80 -22.70
N GLY A 138 11.48 5.54 -22.43
CA GLY A 138 11.86 4.44 -23.30
C GLY A 138 11.20 4.64 -24.66
N GLU A 139 11.94 4.35 -25.73
CA GLU A 139 11.34 4.19 -27.04
C GLU A 139 10.33 3.05 -26.92
N LYS A 140 9.03 3.40 -26.89
CA LYS A 140 7.99 2.39 -27.01
C LYS A 140 8.27 1.64 -28.29
N THR A 141 8.51 0.36 -28.16
CA THR A 141 8.71 -0.46 -29.36
C THR A 141 7.44 -0.38 -30.20
N GLN A 142 7.56 -0.36 -31.52
CA GLN A 142 6.39 -0.33 -32.42
C GLN A 142 5.38 -1.45 -32.08
N GLU A 143 5.87 -2.59 -31.58
CA GLU A 143 5.06 -3.69 -31.08
C GLU A 143 4.23 -3.35 -29.83
N GLU A 144 4.76 -2.58 -28.88
CA GLU A 144 4.02 -2.15 -27.69
C GLU A 144 2.92 -1.16 -28.01
N GLU A 145 3.20 -0.21 -28.92
CA GLU A 145 2.18 0.73 -29.40
C GLU A 145 1.08 0.02 -30.19
N GLN A 146 1.46 -0.93 -31.06
CA GLN A 146 0.49 -1.76 -31.79
C GLN A 146 -0.39 -2.57 -30.83
N ARG A 147 0.21 -3.23 -29.83
CA ARG A 147 -0.54 -3.99 -28.81
C ARG A 147 -1.48 -3.11 -28.00
N LEU A 148 -1.05 -1.90 -27.63
CA LEU A 148 -1.91 -0.95 -26.91
C LEU A 148 -3.09 -0.50 -27.77
N ASN A 149 -2.85 -0.22 -29.05
CA ASN A 149 -3.90 0.17 -29.98
C ASN A 149 -4.90 -0.97 -30.20
N GLU A 150 -4.41 -2.20 -30.40
CA GLU A 150 -5.27 -3.40 -30.52
C GLU A 150 -6.10 -3.62 -29.26
N PHE A 151 -5.50 -3.48 -28.08
CA PHE A 151 -6.21 -3.57 -26.81
C PHE A 151 -7.32 -2.51 -26.71
N MET A 152 -7.02 -1.26 -27.03
CA MET A 152 -7.99 -0.17 -26.97
C MET A 152 -9.12 -0.35 -28.01
N GLU A 153 -8.83 -0.88 -29.19
CA GLU A 153 -9.85 -1.22 -30.19
C GLU A 153 -10.78 -2.34 -29.70
N LYS A 154 -10.24 -3.39 -29.08
CA LYS A 154 -11.09 -4.45 -28.48
C LYS A 154 -11.98 -3.91 -27.36
N VAL A 155 -11.46 -3.03 -26.50
CA VAL A 155 -12.28 -2.36 -25.47
C VAL A 155 -13.39 -1.52 -26.10
N LYS A 156 -13.14 -0.82 -27.21
CA LYS A 156 -14.18 -0.09 -27.95
C LYS A 156 -15.26 -1.03 -28.48
N ILE A 157 -14.87 -2.17 -29.06
CA ILE A 157 -15.82 -3.18 -29.54
C ILE A 157 -16.72 -3.66 -28.41
N HIS A 158 -16.15 -4.00 -27.24
CA HIS A 158 -16.94 -4.40 -26.07
C HIS A 158 -17.89 -3.29 -25.56
N CYS A 159 -17.45 -2.03 -25.58
CA CYS A 159 -18.30 -0.89 -25.28
C CYS A 159 -19.47 -0.78 -26.28
N GLU A 160 -19.23 -0.96 -27.58
CA GLU A 160 -20.27 -0.92 -28.61
C GLU A 160 -21.27 -2.09 -28.48
N GLU A 161 -20.79 -3.29 -28.15
CA GLU A 161 -21.64 -4.45 -27.88
C GLU A 161 -22.54 -4.21 -26.67
N LYS A 162 -21.99 -3.65 -25.58
CA LYS A 162 -22.78 -3.26 -24.41
C LYS A 162 -23.80 -2.19 -24.76
N ARG A 163 -23.41 -1.18 -25.55
CA ARG A 163 -24.32 -0.12 -26.01
C ARG A 163 -25.51 -0.68 -26.80
N LYS A 164 -25.24 -1.61 -27.72
CA LYS A 164 -26.28 -2.31 -28.50
C LYS A 164 -27.19 -3.14 -27.60
N LYS A 165 -26.65 -3.85 -26.60
CA LYS A 165 -27.43 -4.65 -25.64
C LYS A 165 -28.35 -3.80 -24.76
N LEU A 166 -27.90 -2.60 -24.38
CA LEU A 166 -28.67 -1.65 -23.58
C LEU A 166 -29.69 -0.84 -24.41
N GLY A 167 -29.66 -0.97 -25.75
CA GLY A 167 -30.58 -0.25 -26.64
C GLY A 167 -30.35 1.26 -26.66
N LEU A 168 -29.15 1.72 -26.30
CA LEU A 168 -28.82 3.14 -26.19
C LEU A 168 -28.72 3.80 -27.58
N ASP A 169 -29.32 4.96 -27.72
CA ASP A 169 -29.27 5.73 -28.97
C ASP A 169 -27.86 6.27 -29.25
N LYS A 170 -27.61 6.68 -30.51
CA LYS A 170 -26.29 7.14 -31.01
C LYS A 170 -25.69 8.33 -30.23
N HIS A 171 -26.48 9.04 -29.44
CA HIS A 171 -26.02 10.18 -28.63
C HIS A 171 -25.99 9.92 -27.12
N GLU A 172 -26.51 8.77 -26.66
CA GLU A 172 -26.50 8.41 -25.26
C GLU A 172 -25.17 7.77 -24.87
N THR A 173 -24.62 8.19 -23.73
CA THR A 173 -23.32 7.75 -23.23
C THR A 173 -23.44 6.56 -22.29
N LEU A 174 -22.53 5.60 -22.41
CA LEU A 174 -22.39 4.51 -21.45
C LEU A 174 -22.03 5.04 -20.06
N HIS A 175 -22.57 4.38 -19.04
CA HIS A 175 -22.17 4.66 -17.66
C HIS A 175 -20.70 4.24 -17.44
N ILE A 176 -20.00 4.92 -16.53
CA ILE A 176 -18.58 4.65 -16.27
C ILE A 176 -18.31 3.20 -15.86
N ASN A 177 -19.23 2.60 -15.09
CA ASN A 177 -19.15 1.19 -14.70
C ASN A 177 -19.20 0.26 -15.92
N ASP A 178 -19.97 0.59 -16.95
CA ASP A 178 -20.07 -0.24 -18.15
C ASP A 178 -18.79 -0.22 -18.98
N ILE A 179 -18.13 0.94 -19.01
CA ILE A 179 -16.82 1.14 -19.64
C ILE A 179 -15.75 0.38 -18.86
N GLN A 180 -15.80 0.45 -17.53
CA GLN A 180 -14.87 -0.26 -16.66
C GLN A 180 -15.02 -1.78 -16.81
N ASP A 181 -16.23 -2.30 -16.87
CA ASP A 181 -16.48 -3.73 -17.12
C ASP A 181 -15.92 -4.18 -18.48
N ALA A 182 -16.07 -3.38 -19.54
CA ALA A 182 -15.53 -3.68 -20.85
C ALA A 182 -13.99 -3.73 -20.84
N PHE A 183 -13.38 -2.79 -20.10
CA PHE A 183 -11.93 -2.79 -19.86
C PHE A 183 -11.48 -4.01 -19.04
N ASP A 184 -12.19 -4.33 -17.96
CA ASP A 184 -11.88 -5.48 -17.11
C ASP A 184 -12.04 -6.82 -17.84
N GLN A 185 -13.00 -6.91 -18.78
CA GLN A 185 -13.17 -8.08 -19.63
C GLN A 185 -11.96 -8.29 -20.54
N GLU A 186 -11.47 -7.26 -21.22
CA GLU A 186 -10.28 -7.41 -22.07
C GLU A 186 -9.00 -7.63 -21.23
N MET A 187 -8.90 -7.00 -20.07
CA MET A 187 -7.80 -7.27 -19.12
C MET A 187 -7.78 -8.73 -18.66
N LYS A 188 -8.93 -9.39 -18.52
CA LYS A 188 -9.00 -10.84 -18.24
C LYS A 188 -8.46 -11.65 -19.40
N ASN A 189 -8.85 -11.33 -20.65
CA ASN A 189 -8.36 -12.02 -21.85
C ASN A 189 -6.83 -11.93 -21.96
N VAL A 190 -6.26 -10.73 -21.83
CA VAL A 190 -4.80 -10.53 -21.88
C VAL A 190 -4.07 -11.28 -20.77
N ARG A 191 -4.64 -11.33 -19.55
CA ARG A 191 -4.06 -12.08 -18.43
C ARG A 191 -4.09 -13.60 -18.65
N ALA A 192 -5.16 -14.10 -19.26
CA ALA A 192 -5.29 -15.50 -19.63
C ALA A 192 -4.28 -15.88 -20.71
N GLU A 193 -4.12 -15.06 -21.75
CA GLU A 193 -3.15 -15.26 -22.84
C GLU A 193 -1.70 -15.24 -22.34
N LYS A 194 -1.34 -14.30 -21.45
CA LYS A 194 0.02 -14.17 -20.91
C LYS A 194 0.38 -15.23 -19.87
N GLY A 195 -0.56 -16.10 -19.46
CA GLY A 195 -0.29 -17.14 -18.46
C GLY A 195 0.19 -16.57 -17.13
N SER A 196 -0.37 -15.43 -16.70
CA SER A 196 -0.01 -14.80 -15.43
C SER A 196 -0.16 -15.80 -14.27
N ALA A 197 0.88 -15.96 -13.46
CA ALA A 197 0.83 -16.77 -12.24
C ALA A 197 -0.24 -16.29 -11.24
N PHE A 198 -0.69 -15.03 -11.37
CA PHE A 198 -1.75 -14.42 -10.57
C PHE A 198 -3.15 -14.58 -11.20
N TYR A 199 -3.26 -15.18 -12.39
CA TYR A 199 -4.54 -15.53 -13.00
C TYR A 199 -4.99 -16.91 -12.53
N VAL A 200 -5.85 -16.93 -11.51
CA VAL A 200 -6.60 -18.13 -11.16
C VAL A 200 -7.69 -18.31 -12.20
N ARG A 201 -7.57 -19.32 -13.05
CA ARG A 201 -8.60 -19.63 -14.06
C ARG A 201 -9.93 -19.94 -13.35
N PRO A 202 -11.07 -19.50 -13.89
CA PRO A 202 -12.38 -19.94 -13.44
C PRO A 202 -12.47 -21.46 -13.40
N GLN A 203 -13.10 -22.00 -12.36
CA GLN A 203 -13.25 -23.44 -12.16
C GLN A 203 -13.92 -24.14 -13.36
N ASP A 204 -14.88 -23.45 -14.00
CA ASP A 204 -15.61 -23.94 -15.17
C ASP A 204 -14.71 -24.15 -16.40
N GLU A 205 -13.66 -23.32 -16.55
CA GLU A 205 -12.67 -23.45 -17.64
C GLU A 205 -11.69 -24.60 -17.37
N ILE A 206 -11.32 -24.81 -16.09
CA ILE A 206 -10.48 -25.93 -15.64
C ILE A 206 -11.22 -27.26 -15.85
N GLU A 207 -12.52 -27.30 -15.59
CA GLU A 207 -13.37 -28.48 -15.78
C GLU A 207 -13.64 -28.78 -17.25
N ALA A 208 -13.67 -27.77 -18.13
CA ALA A 208 -13.81 -27.94 -19.57
C ALA A 208 -12.56 -28.52 -20.25
N GLU A 209 -11.35 -28.20 -19.77
CA GLU A 209 -10.08 -28.80 -20.23
C GLU A 209 -9.80 -30.19 -19.63
N PHE A 210 -10.62 -30.66 -18.68
CA PHE A 210 -10.42 -31.96 -18.04
C PHE A 210 -10.70 -33.10 -19.03
N ASN A 211 -9.64 -33.62 -19.65
CA ASN A 211 -9.72 -34.75 -20.56
C ASN A 211 -10.17 -36.02 -19.80
N LYS A 212 -11.43 -36.42 -20.00
CA LYS A 212 -12.08 -37.56 -19.31
C LYS A 212 -11.36 -38.90 -19.55
N GLU A 213 -10.59 -39.04 -20.61
CA GLU A 213 -9.88 -40.28 -20.95
C GLU A 213 -8.55 -40.45 -20.19
N HIS A 214 -7.93 -39.36 -19.74
CA HIS A 214 -6.66 -39.37 -19.00
C HIS A 214 -6.70 -38.37 -17.84
N PRO A 215 -7.31 -38.73 -16.69
CA PRO A 215 -7.42 -37.86 -15.53
C PRO A 215 -6.08 -37.75 -14.81
N ARG A 216 -5.11 -37.02 -15.38
CA ARG A 216 -3.97 -36.53 -14.58
C ARG A 216 -4.43 -35.27 -13.89
N ARG A 217 -4.75 -35.38 -12.59
CA ARG A 217 -4.79 -34.23 -11.69
C ARG A 217 -3.39 -33.62 -11.66
N VAL A 218 -3.13 -32.63 -12.51
CA VAL A 218 -1.98 -31.76 -12.33
C VAL A 218 -2.38 -30.82 -11.20
N SER A 219 -1.91 -31.13 -9.99
CA SER A 219 -2.01 -30.19 -8.88
C SER A 219 -1.10 -29.01 -9.19
N TYR A 220 -1.68 -27.89 -9.64
CA TYR A 220 -0.97 -26.62 -9.68
C TYR A 220 -0.87 -26.08 -8.26
N PHE A 221 0.14 -26.58 -7.53
CA PHE A 221 0.66 -25.85 -6.37
C PHE A 221 1.76 -24.93 -6.91
N TYR A 222 1.45 -23.64 -6.94
CA TYR A 222 2.44 -22.56 -6.90
C TYR A 222 2.19 -21.77 -5.62
#